data_AF-A0AAD2FTU6-F1
#
_entry.id   AF-A0AAD2FTU6-F1
#
_cell.length_a   1.000
_cell.length_b   1.000
_cell.length_c   1.000
_cell.angle_alpha   90.00
_cell.angle_beta   90.00
_cell.angle_gamma   90.00
#
_symmetry.space_group_name_H-M   'P 1'
#
loop_
_entity.id
_entity.type
_entity.pdbx_description
1 polymer ?
#
loop_
_entity_poly.entity_id
_entity_poly.type
_entity_poly.pdbx_seq_one_letter_code
_entity_poly.pdbx_strand_id
1 'polypeptide(L)'
;MANSKHQRSIQFDPNVTGVGTISLDDYTPREIAATWYDEEAMDSITRRCVRILKRMETNDLKQGDKKYCTRGLEGHTTLGSINKRRSRSAAVAAVLEEQARQRDESAEIDAQAIADAYTRTTSSCQMWARVMGNRDQVAAEAFLYQADDDDCKGAVTRSAATPTSRTKSRKELNLASPHQIGLISDTSIVGEHVPQPTVRATAA
;
A
#
# COMPACT_ATOMS: atom_id res chain seq x y z
N MET A 1 -35.58 -27.19 -19.16
CA MET A 1 -34.20 -27.67 -18.90
C MET A 1 -33.68 -26.92 -17.68
N ALA A 2 -33.57 -27.59 -16.53
CA ALA A 2 -33.16 -26.95 -15.26
C ALA A 2 -31.64 -27.02 -15.10
N ASN A 3 -30.98 -25.87 -14.96
CA ASN A 3 -29.54 -25.75 -14.82
C ASN A 3 -29.17 -25.98 -13.33
N SER A 4 -28.72 -27.19 -12.99
CA SER A 4 -28.32 -27.55 -11.63
C SER A 4 -27.04 -26.83 -11.24
N LYS A 5 -27.15 -25.78 -10.41
CA LYS A 5 -26.02 -25.05 -9.83
C LYS A 5 -25.21 -26.02 -8.96
N HIS A 6 -24.04 -26.42 -9.44
CA HIS A 6 -23.10 -27.23 -8.67
C HIS A 6 -22.64 -26.42 -7.45
N GLN A 7 -23.08 -26.82 -6.26
CA GLN A 7 -22.54 -26.28 -5.01
C GLN A 7 -21.11 -26.77 -4.86
N ARG A 8 -20.15 -25.86 -4.94
CA ARG A 8 -18.75 -26.17 -4.62
C ARG A 8 -18.63 -26.27 -3.10
N SER A 9 -18.37 -27.48 -2.61
CA SER A 9 -18.07 -27.75 -1.20
C SER A 9 -16.56 -27.66 -1.02
N ILE A 10 -16.11 -26.76 -0.14
CA ILE A 10 -14.71 -26.70 0.30
C ILE A 10 -14.63 -27.50 1.60
N GLN A 11 -13.79 -28.53 1.62
CA GLN A 11 -13.44 -29.27 2.82
C GLN A 11 -11.97 -29.01 3.12
N PHE A 12 -11.68 -28.75 4.39
CA PHE A 12 -10.31 -28.59 4.88
C PHE A 12 -9.80 -29.93 5.40
N ASP A 13 -8.51 -30.19 5.21
CA ASP A 13 -7.86 -31.35 5.82
C ASP A 13 -7.92 -31.21 7.35
N PRO A 14 -8.54 -32.16 8.08
CA PRO A 14 -8.57 -32.11 9.54
C PRO A 14 -7.19 -32.30 10.17
N ASN A 15 -6.20 -32.80 9.41
CA ASN A 15 -4.85 -33.07 9.89
C ASN A 15 -3.91 -31.92 9.56
N VAL A 16 -4.00 -30.83 10.34
CA VAL A 16 -3.04 -29.72 10.23
C VAL A 16 -1.82 -30.03 11.11
N THR A 17 -0.68 -30.32 10.47
CA THR A 17 0.61 -30.40 11.16
C THR A 17 1.21 -29.01 11.34
N GLY A 18 1.21 -28.51 12.58
CA GLY A 18 1.94 -27.29 12.93
C GLY A 18 3.43 -27.57 13.08
N VAL A 19 4.27 -26.76 12.44
CA VAL A 19 5.72 -26.75 12.69
C VAL A 19 6.02 -25.55 13.57
N GLY A 20 6.62 -25.78 14.74
CA GLY A 20 7.09 -24.70 15.60
C GLY A 20 8.19 -23.92 14.89
N THR A 21 8.06 -22.59 14.86
CA THR A 21 9.14 -21.69 14.44
C THR A 21 9.87 -21.22 15.70
N ILE A 22 11.20 -21.10 15.62
CA ILE A 22 12.04 -20.62 16.73
C ILE A 22 11.66 -19.16 17.04
N SER A 23 11.49 -18.81 18.31
CA SER A 23 11.27 -17.41 18.71
C SER A 23 12.52 -16.58 18.44
N LEU A 24 12.39 -15.30 18.11
CA LEU A 24 13.55 -14.40 17.96
C LEU A 24 14.39 -14.33 19.25
N ASP A 25 13.74 -14.47 20.42
CA ASP A 25 14.41 -14.46 21.72
C ASP A 25 15.26 -15.73 21.95
N ASP A 26 14.98 -16.81 21.21
CA ASP A 26 15.69 -18.10 21.31
C ASP A 26 16.85 -18.20 20.31
N TYR A 27 17.10 -17.16 19.50
CA TYR A 27 18.18 -17.19 18.52
C TYR A 27 19.54 -17.17 19.22
N THR A 28 20.41 -18.11 18.85
CA THR A 28 21.79 -18.07 19.31
C THR A 28 22.54 -16.89 18.67
N PRO A 29 23.60 -16.35 19.30
CA PRO A 29 24.40 -15.27 18.72
C PRO A 29 24.97 -15.63 17.34
N ARG A 30 25.25 -16.92 17.09
CA ARG A 30 25.70 -17.42 15.78
C ARG A 30 24.60 -17.32 14.72
N GLU A 31 23.37 -17.64 15.06
CA GLU A 31 22.21 -17.52 14.16
C GLU A 31 21.90 -16.05 13.87
N ILE A 32 21.95 -15.19 14.89
CA ILE A 32 21.81 -13.73 14.73
C ILE A 32 22.89 -13.21 13.77
N ALA A 33 24.15 -13.60 13.95
CA ALA A 33 25.24 -13.21 13.06
C ALA A 33 25.12 -13.80 11.63
N ALA A 34 24.36 -14.88 11.45
CA ALA A 34 24.08 -15.49 10.16
C ALA A 34 22.82 -14.92 9.48
N THR A 35 22.14 -13.95 10.09
CA THR A 35 21.00 -13.25 9.46
C THR A 35 21.48 -12.43 8.26
N TRP A 36 20.55 -12.14 7.34
CA TRP A 36 20.88 -11.45 6.09
C TRP A 36 21.28 -9.98 6.27
N TYR A 37 20.83 -9.37 7.37
CA TYR A 37 21.10 -7.97 7.69
C TYR A 37 21.46 -7.86 9.17
N ASP A 38 22.61 -7.27 9.45
CA ASP A 38 22.98 -6.85 10.80
C ASP A 38 22.24 -5.55 11.18
N GLU A 39 22.42 -5.14 12.44
CA GLU A 39 21.80 -3.93 12.99
C GLU A 39 22.21 -2.68 12.21
N GLU A 40 23.48 -2.55 11.83
CA GLU A 40 23.98 -1.39 11.08
C GLU A 40 23.37 -1.30 9.67
N ALA A 41 23.25 -2.43 8.96
CA ALA A 41 22.62 -2.51 7.66
C ALA A 41 21.13 -2.14 7.75
N MET A 42 20.41 -2.65 8.75
CA MET A 42 19.01 -2.31 8.98
C MET A 42 18.82 -0.82 9.28
N ASP A 43 19.71 -0.24 10.07
CA ASP A 43 19.75 1.19 10.36
C ASP A 43 19.97 2.02 9.10
N SER A 44 20.93 1.62 8.27
CA SER A 44 21.25 2.28 7.00
C SER A 44 20.06 2.25 6.04
N ILE A 45 19.39 1.09 5.92
CA ILE A 45 18.15 0.92 5.13
C ILE A 45 17.06 1.84 5.65
N THR A 46 16.84 1.87 6.97
CA THR A 46 15.82 2.70 7.61
C THR A 46 16.08 4.19 7.36
N ARG A 47 17.31 4.66 7.58
CA ARG A 47 17.71 6.06 7.30
C ARG A 47 17.51 6.42 5.83
N ARG A 48 17.78 5.49 4.91
CA ARG A 48 17.52 5.67 3.47
C ARG A 48 16.03 5.81 3.19
N CYS A 49 15.18 4.94 3.74
CA CYS A 49 13.73 5.01 3.59
C CYS A 49 13.17 6.34 4.12
N VAL A 50 13.59 6.77 5.31
CA VAL A 50 13.18 8.06 5.88
C VAL A 50 13.59 9.24 5.00
N ARG A 51 14.78 9.19 4.39
CA ARG A 51 15.23 10.22 3.45
C ARG A 51 14.36 10.30 2.20
N ILE A 52 13.96 9.14 1.65
CA ILE A 52 13.05 9.08 0.49
C ILE A 52 11.67 9.62 0.87
N LEU A 53 11.14 9.23 2.03
CA LEU A 53 9.86 9.73 2.54
C LEU A 53 9.84 11.25 2.67
N LYS A 54 10.87 11.85 3.27
CA LYS A 54 11.00 13.31 3.36
C LYS A 54 10.93 13.98 1.98
N ARG A 55 11.60 13.41 0.98
CA ARG A 55 11.57 13.93 -0.40
C ARG A 55 10.21 13.74 -1.08
N MET A 56 9.51 12.64 -0.79
CA MET A 56 8.12 12.43 -1.26
C MET A 56 7.19 13.50 -0.68
N GLU A 57 7.34 13.84 0.60
CA GLU A 57 6.51 14.84 1.27
C GLU A 57 6.80 16.28 0.79
N THR A 58 8.06 16.61 0.50
CA THR A 58 8.44 17.92 -0.05
C THR A 58 8.26 18.01 -1.57
N ASN A 59 7.83 16.92 -2.23
CA ASN A 59 7.73 16.80 -3.69
C ASN A 59 9.05 17.16 -4.44
N ASP A 60 10.20 16.90 -3.80
CA ASP A 60 11.54 17.18 -4.35
C ASP A 60 12.12 15.98 -5.12
N LEU A 61 11.27 15.06 -5.56
CA LEU A 61 11.66 13.96 -6.43
C LEU A 61 11.75 14.46 -7.87
N LYS A 62 12.84 15.16 -8.21
CA LYS A 62 13.08 15.65 -9.57
C LYS A 62 13.24 14.48 -10.54
N GLN A 63 12.58 14.58 -11.70
CA GLN A 63 12.75 13.65 -12.82
C GLN A 63 14.16 13.80 -13.41
N GLY A 64 15.11 12.99 -12.94
CA GLY A 64 16.49 12.97 -13.45
C GLY A 64 17.53 12.56 -12.42
N ASP A 65 17.25 12.74 -11.13
CA ASP A 65 18.08 12.19 -10.06
C ASP A 65 17.89 10.67 -9.96
N LYS A 66 18.90 9.96 -9.45
CA LYS A 66 18.92 8.49 -9.26
C LYS A 66 17.51 7.96 -8.96
N LYS A 67 17.01 7.01 -9.76
CA LYS A 67 15.68 6.40 -9.59
C LYS A 67 15.54 5.86 -8.16
N TYR A 68 14.85 6.59 -7.30
CA TYR A 68 14.49 6.13 -5.96
C TYR A 68 13.26 5.23 -6.08
N CYS A 69 13.30 4.06 -5.43
CA CYS A 69 12.10 3.24 -5.29
C CYS A 69 11.19 3.87 -4.23
N THR A 70 10.02 4.34 -4.64
CA THR A 70 8.96 4.84 -3.75
C THR A 70 7.93 3.77 -3.38
N ARG A 71 7.97 2.63 -4.07
CA ARG A 71 7.06 1.50 -3.84
C ARG A 71 7.26 0.92 -2.44
N GLY A 72 6.17 0.73 -1.71
CA GLY A 72 6.16 0.26 -0.32
C GLY A 72 6.28 1.38 0.71
N LEU A 73 6.61 2.61 0.29
CA LEU A 73 6.72 3.78 1.17
C LEU A 73 5.47 4.67 1.13
N GLU A 74 4.52 4.42 0.24
CA GLU A 74 3.36 5.29 0.03
C GLU A 74 2.51 5.42 1.31
N GLY A 75 2.31 4.31 2.02
CA GLY A 75 1.55 4.26 3.28
C GLY A 75 2.28 4.87 4.48
N HIS A 76 3.57 5.19 4.34
CA HIS A 76 4.39 5.82 5.37
C HIS A 76 4.47 7.36 5.22
N THR A 77 3.98 7.91 4.11
CA THR A 77 3.77 9.35 4.00
C THR A 77 2.67 9.80 4.96
N THR A 78 2.70 11.07 5.38
CA THR A 78 1.66 11.66 6.24
C THR A 78 0.25 11.42 5.66
N LEU A 79 0.03 11.79 4.39
CA LEU A 79 -1.26 11.62 3.73
C LEU A 79 -1.62 10.13 3.53
N GLY A 80 -0.66 9.30 3.14
CA GLY A 80 -0.88 7.86 2.94
C GLY A 80 -1.28 7.16 4.23
N SER A 81 -0.65 7.50 5.35
CA SER A 81 -0.96 6.93 6.66
C SER A 81 -2.35 7.35 7.16
N ILE A 82 -2.73 8.62 6.97
CA ILE A 82 -4.07 9.15 7.29
C ILE A 82 -5.12 8.43 6.46
N ASN A 83 -4.94 8.34 5.14
CA ASN A 83 -5.88 7.68 4.24
C ASN A 83 -6.03 6.20 4.58
N LYS A 84 -4.91 5.50 4.82
CA LYS A 84 -4.92 4.08 5.22
C LYS A 84 -5.70 3.87 6.52
N ARG A 85 -5.51 4.72 7.53
CA ARG A 85 -6.27 4.67 8.79
C ARG A 85 -7.75 4.93 8.54
N ARG A 86 -8.09 6.00 7.83
CA ARG A 86 -9.48 6.39 7.53
C ARG A 86 -10.22 5.29 6.78
N SER A 87 -9.63 4.73 5.72
CA SER A 87 -10.25 3.63 4.95
C SER A 87 -10.50 2.39 5.79
N ARG A 88 -9.58 2.03 6.69
CA ARG A 88 -9.76 0.89 7.61
C ARG A 88 -10.87 1.16 8.61
N SER A 89 -10.86 2.32 9.26
CA SER A 89 -11.89 2.69 10.23
C SER A 89 -13.28 2.75 9.59
N ALA A 90 -13.39 3.31 8.39
CA ALA A 90 -14.65 3.36 7.65
C ALA A 90 -15.17 1.96 7.29
N ALA A 91 -14.28 1.06 6.83
CA ALA A 91 -14.67 -0.30 6.50
C ALA A 91 -15.14 -1.09 7.73
N VAL A 92 -14.46 -0.93 8.87
CA VAL A 92 -14.88 -1.54 10.15
C VAL A 92 -16.22 -0.97 10.60
N ALA A 93 -16.38 0.35 10.58
CA ALA A 93 -17.64 1.00 10.97
C ALA A 93 -18.82 0.51 10.12
N ALA A 94 -18.67 0.44 8.79
CA ALA A 94 -19.72 -0.04 7.89
C ALA A 94 -20.15 -1.48 8.18
N VAL A 95 -19.21 -2.37 8.55
CA VAL A 95 -19.51 -3.75 8.93
C VAL A 95 -20.26 -3.79 10.27
N LEU A 96 -19.78 -3.05 11.27
CA LEU A 96 -20.39 -3.03 12.60
C LEU A 96 -21.80 -2.42 12.58
N GLU A 97 -22.01 -1.36 11.79
CA GLU A 97 -23.31 -0.72 11.60
C GLU A 97 -24.31 -1.69 10.96
N GLU A 98 -23.91 -2.38 9.88
CA GLU A 98 -24.78 -3.39 9.25
C GLU A 98 -25.08 -4.57 10.19
N GLN A 99 -24.08 -5.01 10.97
CA GLN A 99 -24.30 -6.05 11.98
C GLN A 99 -25.26 -5.59 13.09
N ALA A 100 -25.14 -4.34 13.56
CA ALA A 100 -26.04 -3.78 14.56
C ALA A 100 -27.47 -3.70 14.02
N ARG A 101 -27.64 -3.15 12.82
CA ARG A 101 -28.93 -3.08 12.12
C ARG A 101 -29.60 -4.45 12.01
N GLN A 102 -28.85 -5.49 11.60
CA GLN A 102 -29.40 -6.84 11.50
C GLN A 102 -29.81 -7.43 12.86
N ARG A 103 -29.09 -7.14 13.95
CA ARG A 103 -29.46 -7.62 15.29
C ARG A 103 -30.76 -6.99 15.80
N ASP A 104 -31.01 -5.74 15.44
CA ASP A 104 -32.19 -5.01 15.90
C ASP A 104 -33.43 -5.33 15.04
N GLU A 105 -33.25 -5.56 13.74
CA GLU A 105 -34.35 -5.68 12.78
C GLU A 105 -34.64 -7.12 12.30
N SER A 106 -33.69 -8.05 12.43
CA SER A 106 -33.75 -9.37 11.79
C SER A 106 -33.48 -10.53 12.77
N ALA A 107 -34.17 -11.65 12.57
CA ALA A 107 -33.94 -12.87 13.36
C ALA A 107 -32.74 -13.70 12.86
N GLU A 108 -32.31 -13.50 11.61
CA GLU A 108 -31.22 -14.22 10.96
C GLU A 108 -30.15 -13.24 10.47
N ILE A 109 -28.89 -13.68 10.48
CA ILE A 109 -27.74 -12.89 10.02
C ILE A 109 -27.58 -13.09 8.50
N ASP A 110 -27.72 -12.00 7.74
CA ASP A 110 -27.41 -11.97 6.31
C ASP A 110 -25.93 -11.62 6.10
N ALA A 111 -25.12 -12.67 5.90
CA ALA A 111 -23.70 -12.54 5.63
C ALA A 111 -23.39 -11.80 4.31
N GLN A 112 -24.28 -11.87 3.30
CA GLN A 112 -24.06 -11.21 2.02
C GLN A 112 -24.22 -9.70 2.16
N ALA A 113 -25.22 -9.24 2.92
CA ALA A 113 -25.42 -7.82 3.18
C ALA A 113 -24.22 -7.18 3.92
N ILE A 114 -23.62 -7.90 4.89
CA ILE A 114 -22.38 -7.45 5.56
C ILE A 114 -21.21 -7.36 4.58
N ALA A 115 -21.05 -8.37 3.72
CA ALA A 115 -20.00 -8.37 2.69
C ALA A 115 -20.18 -7.22 1.69
N ASP A 116 -21.42 -6.91 1.32
CA ASP A 116 -21.76 -5.80 0.42
C ASP A 116 -21.49 -4.44 1.08
N ALA A 117 -21.77 -4.28 2.37
CA ALA A 117 -21.41 -3.08 3.15
C ALA A 117 -19.89 -2.85 3.14
N TYR A 118 -19.10 -3.88 3.41
CA TYR A 118 -17.63 -3.80 3.34
C TYR A 118 -17.14 -3.48 1.92
N THR A 119 -17.67 -4.17 0.92
CA THR A 119 -17.26 -4.04 -0.48
C THR A 119 -17.56 -2.64 -1.02
N ARG A 120 -18.73 -2.08 -0.71
CA ARG A 120 -19.08 -0.70 -1.08
C ARG A 120 -18.05 0.30 -0.55
N THR A 121 -17.71 0.21 0.74
CA THR A 121 -16.75 1.11 1.39
C THR A 121 -15.30 0.94 0.90
N THR A 122 -14.91 -0.27 0.49
CA THR A 122 -13.52 -0.58 0.08
C THR A 122 -13.29 -0.64 -1.43
N SER A 123 -14.34 -0.47 -2.24
CA SER A 123 -14.29 -0.53 -3.71
C SER A 123 -13.22 0.38 -4.34
N SER A 124 -13.07 1.61 -3.83
CA SER A 124 -12.06 2.57 -4.29
C SER A 124 -10.64 2.07 -4.02
N CYS A 125 -10.37 1.48 -2.85
CA CYS A 125 -9.08 0.89 -2.52
C CYS A 125 -8.74 -0.27 -3.45
N GLN A 126 -9.71 -1.11 -3.78
CA GLN A 126 -9.52 -2.22 -4.73
C GLN A 126 -9.19 -1.71 -6.14
N MET A 127 -9.90 -0.67 -6.61
CA MET A 127 -9.61 -0.04 -7.89
C MET A 127 -8.19 0.52 -7.93
N TRP A 128 -7.78 1.25 -6.89
CA TRP A 128 -6.42 1.78 -6.78
C TRP A 128 -5.37 0.68 -6.76
N ALA A 129 -5.59 -0.41 -6.03
CA ALA A 129 -4.69 -1.55 -6.02
C ALA A 129 -4.50 -2.14 -7.44
N ARG A 130 -5.58 -2.28 -8.22
CA ARG A 130 -5.50 -2.74 -9.61
C ARG A 130 -4.69 -1.78 -10.49
N VAL A 131 -4.94 -0.47 -10.38
CA VAL A 131 -4.21 0.54 -11.14
C VAL A 131 -2.72 0.50 -10.81
N MET A 132 -2.37 0.40 -9.53
CA MET A 132 -0.95 0.33 -9.11
C MET A 132 -0.30 -0.97 -9.55
N GLY A 133 -0.99 -2.11 -9.43
CA GLY A 133 -0.50 -3.41 -9.91
C GLY A 133 -0.23 -3.41 -11.41
N ASN A 134 -1.12 -2.84 -12.22
CA ASN A 134 -0.89 -2.70 -13.66
C ASN A 134 0.33 -1.83 -13.98
N ARG A 135 0.54 -0.74 -13.23
CA ARG A 135 1.74 0.10 -13.38
C ARG A 135 3.02 -0.66 -13.03
N ASP A 136 2.98 -1.46 -11.96
CA ASP A 136 4.11 -2.29 -11.54
C ASP A 136 4.42 -3.39 -12.57
N GLN A 137 3.38 -4.02 -13.14
CA GLN A 137 3.53 -4.98 -14.23
C GLN A 137 4.23 -4.34 -15.43
N VAL A 138 3.73 -3.20 -15.92
CA VAL A 138 4.34 -2.50 -17.06
C VAL A 138 5.79 -2.12 -16.79
N ALA A 139 6.10 -1.68 -15.57
CA ALA A 139 7.47 -1.33 -15.19
C ALA A 139 8.40 -2.56 -15.15
N ALA A 140 7.89 -3.71 -14.68
CA ALA A 140 8.64 -4.97 -14.64
C ALA A 140 8.87 -5.55 -16.05
N GLU A 141 7.84 -5.53 -16.91
CA GLU A 141 7.95 -5.96 -18.30
C GLU A 141 8.99 -5.11 -19.05
N ALA A 142 8.96 -3.78 -18.89
CA ALA A 142 9.94 -2.90 -19.50
C ALA A 142 11.39 -3.18 -19.06
N PHE A 143 11.61 -3.67 -17.85
CA PHE A 143 12.93 -4.06 -17.37
C PHE A 143 13.43 -5.35 -18.02
N LEU A 144 12.56 -6.34 -18.21
CA LEU A 144 12.92 -7.63 -18.82
C LEU A 144 13.34 -7.46 -20.29
N TYR A 145 12.61 -6.67 -21.07
CA TYR A 145 12.88 -6.50 -22.51
C TYR A 145 13.98 -5.47 -22.83
N GLN A 146 14.44 -4.66 -21.86
CA GLN A 146 15.58 -3.75 -22.05
C GLN A 146 16.94 -4.46 -21.99
N ALA A 147 17.00 -5.67 -21.42
CA ALA A 147 18.26 -6.39 -21.23
C ALA A 147 18.79 -7.07 -22.52
N ASP A 148 17.94 -7.26 -23.54
CA ASP A 148 18.29 -8.02 -24.74
C ASP A 148 18.83 -7.17 -25.91
N ASP A 149 18.69 -5.83 -25.85
CA ASP A 149 19.08 -4.93 -26.95
C ASP A 149 20.48 -4.27 -26.77
N ASP A 150 21.11 -4.40 -25.60
CA ASP A 150 22.43 -3.79 -25.33
C ASP A 150 23.64 -4.70 -25.68
N ASP A 151 23.41 -5.98 -26.02
CA ASP A 151 24.49 -6.95 -26.31
C ASP A 151 25.00 -6.91 -27.78
N CYS A 152 24.53 -5.96 -28.61
CA CYS A 152 24.98 -5.82 -30.02
C CYS A 152 25.75 -4.53 -30.33
N LYS A 153 26.15 -3.73 -29.32
CA LYS A 153 27.03 -2.55 -29.53
C LYS A 153 28.51 -2.81 -29.25
N GLY A 154 28.93 -4.07 -29.37
CA GLY A 154 30.31 -4.51 -29.29
C GLY A 154 30.96 -4.79 -30.64
N ALA A 155 30.69 -4.01 -31.70
CA ALA A 155 31.41 -4.14 -32.96
C ALA A 155 32.00 -2.79 -33.41
N VAL A 156 33.28 -2.61 -33.06
CA VAL A 156 34.36 -1.96 -33.82
C VAL A 156 34.03 -0.67 -34.57
N THR A 157 34.47 0.47 -34.03
CA THR A 157 35.29 1.43 -34.81
C THR A 157 36.29 2.12 -33.89
N ARG A 158 37.58 1.82 -34.09
CA ARG A 158 38.69 2.63 -33.57
C ARG A 158 38.80 3.91 -34.40
N SER A 159 39.05 5.02 -33.69
CA SER A 159 39.75 6.24 -34.13
C SER A 159 39.06 7.19 -35.12
N ALA A 160 38.66 8.37 -34.63
CA ALA A 160 39.37 9.62 -34.90
C ALA A 160 38.68 10.80 -34.17
N ALA A 161 39.48 11.65 -33.56
CA ALA A 161 39.03 12.82 -32.83
C ALA A 161 38.46 13.90 -33.77
N THR A 162 37.39 14.57 -33.34
CA THR A 162 37.15 15.98 -33.68
C THR A 162 36.22 16.62 -32.64
N PRO A 163 36.51 17.83 -32.13
CA PRO A 163 35.60 18.55 -31.24
C PRO A 163 34.82 19.59 -32.04
N THR A 164 33.49 19.54 -31.99
CA THR A 164 32.66 20.70 -32.36
C THR A 164 31.38 20.77 -31.55
N SER A 165 31.02 22.01 -31.27
CA SER A 165 30.05 22.53 -30.34
C SER A 165 28.58 22.38 -30.77
N ARG A 166 27.71 22.72 -29.80
CA ARG A 166 26.50 23.56 -29.95
C ARG A 166 25.13 22.85 -30.00
N THR A 167 24.36 23.14 -28.93
CA THR A 167 22.92 23.53 -28.88
C THR A 167 21.88 22.74 -29.68
N LYS A 168 20.82 22.27 -29.02
CA LYS A 168 19.49 22.93 -29.05
C LYS A 168 18.40 22.17 -28.28
N SER A 169 17.52 22.98 -27.70
CA SER A 169 16.07 22.82 -27.50
C SER A 169 15.53 21.44 -27.12
N ARG A 170 15.06 21.33 -25.88
CA ARG A 170 14.02 20.37 -25.51
C ARG A 170 12.71 21.12 -25.29
N LYS A 171 11.73 20.82 -26.15
CA LYS A 171 10.33 21.21 -26.07
C LYS A 171 9.76 20.80 -24.72
N GLU A 172 9.13 21.74 -24.03
CA GLU A 172 8.20 21.44 -22.95
C GLU A 172 6.96 20.76 -23.53
N LEU A 173 6.73 19.51 -23.13
CA LEU A 173 5.42 18.87 -23.22
C LEU A 173 4.78 19.01 -21.86
N ASN A 174 3.89 20.01 -21.75
CA ASN A 174 2.98 20.19 -20.64
C ASN A 174 2.01 19.00 -20.62
N LEU A 175 2.34 17.97 -19.83
CA LEU A 175 1.39 16.92 -19.47
C LEU A 175 0.67 17.40 -18.20
N ALA A 176 -0.55 17.89 -18.40
CA ALA A 176 -1.43 18.35 -17.34
C ALA A 176 -1.54 17.27 -16.25
N SER A 177 -1.13 17.64 -15.04
CA SER A 177 -1.22 16.81 -13.84
C SER A 177 -2.70 16.68 -13.41
N PRO A 178 -3.31 15.48 -13.39
CA PRO A 178 -4.67 15.31 -12.91
C PRO A 178 -4.65 15.09 -11.40
N HIS A 179 -4.25 16.12 -10.66
CA HIS A 179 -4.39 16.18 -9.19
C HIS A 179 -5.27 17.36 -8.80
N GLN A 180 -6.50 17.37 -9.31
CA GLN A 180 -7.64 17.99 -8.65
C GLN A 180 -8.81 17.01 -8.77
N ILE A 181 -8.91 16.10 -7.80
CA ILE A 181 -10.18 15.45 -7.50
C ILE A 181 -10.59 15.99 -6.13
N GLY A 182 -11.78 16.57 -6.12
CA GLY A 182 -12.30 17.42 -5.07
C GLY A 182 -12.23 16.79 -3.70
N LEU A 183 -11.88 17.64 -2.74
CA LEU A 183 -12.31 17.50 -1.36
C LEU A 183 -13.83 17.31 -1.39
N ILE A 184 -14.28 16.08 -1.14
CA ILE A 184 -15.67 15.83 -0.77
C ILE A 184 -15.80 16.40 0.64
N SER A 185 -16.06 17.70 0.72
CA SER A 185 -16.44 18.39 1.94
C SER A 185 -17.90 18.09 2.19
N ASP A 186 -18.18 16.96 2.85
CA ASP A 186 -19.49 16.73 3.45
C ASP A 186 -19.41 15.63 4.49
N THR A 187 -19.30 16.02 5.76
CA THR A 187 -20.43 15.98 6.71
C THR A 187 -19.91 16.12 8.13
N SER A 188 -20.63 16.95 8.88
CA SER A 188 -20.51 17.22 10.32
C SER A 188 -20.06 16.02 11.16
N ILE A 189 -18.86 16.10 11.72
CA ILE A 189 -18.55 15.43 12.99
C ILE A 189 -19.10 16.34 14.07
N VAL A 190 -20.33 16.06 14.49
CA VAL A 190 -20.89 16.61 15.72
C VAL A 190 -20.09 15.98 16.85
N GLY A 191 -19.33 16.79 17.57
CA GLY A 191 -18.58 16.32 18.73
C GLY A 191 -19.56 15.86 19.81
N GLU A 192 -19.66 14.55 20.02
CA GLU A 192 -20.32 14.03 21.21
C GLU A 192 -19.52 14.44 22.44
N HIS A 193 -20.13 15.34 23.20
CA HIS A 193 -19.72 15.73 24.53
C HIS A 193 -19.82 14.51 25.45
N VAL A 194 -18.68 13.91 25.79
CA VAL A 194 -18.58 12.84 26.79
C VAL A 194 -18.93 13.43 28.16
N PRO A 195 -20.05 13.05 28.80
CA PRO A 195 -20.37 13.54 30.14
C PRO A 195 -19.39 12.93 31.15
N GLN A 196 -18.80 13.80 31.98
CA GLN A 196 -17.91 13.42 33.07
C GLN A 196 -18.69 12.65 34.17
N PRO A 197 -18.09 11.61 34.79
CA PRO A 197 -18.73 10.88 35.87
C PRO A 197 -18.77 11.70 37.16
N THR A 198 -19.98 12.01 37.64
CA THR A 198 -20.20 12.68 38.93
C THR A 198 -19.92 11.72 40.07
N VAL A 199 -18.80 11.91 40.76
CA VAL A 199 -18.46 11.14 41.96
C VAL A 199 -19.35 11.61 43.12
N ARG A 200 -20.33 10.79 43.52
CA ARG A 200 -21.13 11.04 44.73
C ARG A 200 -20.30 10.71 45.96
N ALA A 201 -19.91 11.74 46.72
CA ALA A 201 -19.37 11.59 48.06
C ALA A 201 -20.49 11.19 49.03
N THR A 202 -20.40 9.99 49.60
CA THR A 202 -21.15 9.58 50.79
C THR A 202 -20.43 10.11 52.02
N ALA A 203 -21.04 11.06 52.73
CA ALA A 203 -20.62 11.49 54.06
C ALA A 203 -21.14 10.49 55.11
N ALA A 204 -20.25 10.17 56.06
CA ALA A 204 -20.53 9.37 57.26
C ALA A 204 -21.13 10.23 58.38
#